data_AF-A0A2A9DNF1-F1
#
_entry.id   AF-A0A2A9DNF1-F1
#
_cell.length_a   1.000
_cell.length_b   1.000
_cell.length_c   1.000
_cell.angle_alpha   90.00
_cell.angle_beta   90.00
_cell.angle_gamma   90.00
#
_symmetry.space_group_name_H-M   'P 1'
#
loop_
_entity.id
_entity.type
_entity.pdbx_description
1 polymer ?
#
loop_
_entity_poly.entity_id
_entity_poly.type
_entity_poly.pdbx_seq_one_letter_code
_entity_poly.pdbx_strand_id
1 'polypeptide(L)'
;MTEHIANPIPAYLRRLLEEVRDQDGGEVADYIDELAAADPSKLGIALTTVSGHTYSAGDCDDEFSIQSISKPFVYALALQEHGLDAVHEIVGLEPSGEKFNELSLDQDKRPMNPMINAGAIVVNQLINGPDSTVEDRVDIIVDLFSRLAGRQLRMDADLSYSELKGADRNLSLAHMLRSYGMISDQAHDAVLSYTMQCSIMVTARDLAAMTATLGNGGVNPLTGEVVLDAEACRLAMSVMSSSGMYDGAGRWMARVGIPAKSGVAGGLIGTLPGQLGIATFSPRLDPQGNSVRGLKIFEKFSEEMGLHLMNPHRMGVHAVRSMQQYDDTMIITLQGTINFSAAEQILYRISQHDFTASKLVLDVTRVITVDDISRHFLASTLLKMRKAGLEISLYDPEDQLHDLVLSDEYHVPVISAEQRKAAED
;
A
#
# COMPACT_ATOMS: atom_id res chain seq x y z
N MET A 1 10.18 33.27 -24.40
CA MET A 1 9.02 32.51 -23.92
C MET A 1 9.48 31.07 -23.80
N THR A 2 9.68 30.58 -22.58
CA THR A 2 9.90 29.16 -22.33
C THR A 2 8.55 28.47 -22.46
N GLU A 3 8.34 27.71 -23.55
CA GLU A 3 7.20 26.80 -23.64
C GLU A 3 7.31 25.79 -22.50
N HIS A 4 6.35 25.82 -21.58
CA HIS A 4 6.28 24.85 -20.49
C HIS A 4 5.85 23.51 -21.09
N ILE A 5 6.75 22.52 -21.11
CA ILE A 5 6.44 21.18 -21.57
C ILE A 5 5.43 20.57 -20.58
N ALA A 6 4.21 20.33 -21.04
CA ALA A 6 3.15 19.77 -20.22
C ALA A 6 3.39 18.27 -19.95
N ASN A 7 3.13 17.83 -18.72
CA ASN A 7 3.17 16.41 -18.38
C ASN A 7 2.03 15.67 -19.13
N PRO A 8 2.29 14.56 -19.82
CA PRO A 8 1.27 13.83 -20.59
C PRO A 8 0.28 13.04 -19.73
N ILE A 9 0.59 12.76 -18.45
CA ILE A 9 -0.24 11.90 -17.58
C ILE A 9 -1.67 12.48 -17.40
N PRO A 10 -1.88 13.77 -17.05
CA PRO A 10 -3.23 14.33 -16.98
C PRO A 10 -4.01 14.27 -18.31
N ALA A 11 -3.33 14.36 -19.45
CA ALA A 11 -3.99 14.20 -20.76
C ALA A 11 -4.42 12.74 -20.99
N TYR A 12 -3.58 11.78 -20.63
CA TYR A 12 -3.92 10.35 -20.64
C TYR A 12 -5.12 10.05 -19.73
N LEU A 13 -5.13 10.54 -18.48
CA LEU A 13 -6.25 10.34 -17.55
C LEU A 13 -7.57 10.91 -18.10
N ARG A 14 -7.54 12.12 -18.70
CA ARG A 14 -8.72 12.70 -19.36
C ARG A 14 -9.23 11.82 -20.51
N ARG A 15 -8.32 11.29 -21.33
CA ARG A 15 -8.70 10.37 -22.41
C ARG A 15 -9.39 9.11 -21.86
N LEU A 16 -8.86 8.53 -20.78
CA LEU A 16 -9.50 7.37 -20.14
C LEU A 16 -10.93 7.69 -19.69
N LEU A 17 -11.14 8.87 -19.09
CA LEU A 17 -12.48 9.29 -18.68
C LEU A 17 -13.44 9.39 -19.87
N GLU A 18 -13.00 9.98 -20.98
CA GLU A 18 -13.85 10.07 -22.19
C GLU A 18 -14.18 8.68 -22.78
N GLU A 19 -13.22 7.75 -22.78
CA GLU A 19 -13.43 6.39 -23.30
C GLU A 19 -14.43 5.56 -22.47
N VAL A 20 -14.59 5.86 -21.18
CA VAL A 20 -15.54 5.16 -20.30
C VAL A 20 -16.79 6.00 -19.98
N ARG A 21 -16.86 7.25 -20.46
CA ARG A 21 -17.91 8.21 -20.09
C ARG A 21 -19.31 7.65 -20.36
N ASP A 22 -19.52 7.07 -21.54
CA ASP A 22 -20.81 6.54 -21.98
C ASP A 22 -21.10 5.10 -21.47
N GLN A 23 -20.23 4.54 -20.62
CA GLN A 23 -20.45 3.23 -19.99
C GLN A 23 -21.37 3.35 -18.78
N ASP A 24 -22.61 3.71 -19.09
CA ASP A 24 -23.66 4.14 -18.18
C ASP A 24 -24.40 2.99 -17.47
N GLY A 25 -23.93 1.75 -17.60
CA GLY A 25 -24.55 0.61 -16.94
C GLY A 25 -24.46 0.66 -15.40
N GLY A 26 -25.23 -0.21 -14.76
CA GLY A 26 -25.30 -0.29 -13.30
C GLY A 26 -26.23 0.75 -12.69
N GLU A 27 -26.37 0.71 -11.36
CA GLU A 27 -27.26 1.57 -10.59
C GLU A 27 -26.52 2.14 -9.38
N VAL A 28 -26.97 3.28 -8.86
CA VAL A 28 -26.47 3.79 -7.57
C VAL A 28 -26.95 2.90 -6.43
N ALA A 29 -26.23 2.88 -5.30
CA ALA A 29 -26.71 2.20 -4.11
C ALA A 29 -27.96 2.91 -3.57
N ASP A 30 -29.04 2.16 -3.34
CA ASP A 30 -30.37 2.70 -3.03
C ASP A 30 -30.86 2.43 -1.60
N TYR A 31 -30.07 1.69 -0.80
CA TYR A 31 -30.42 1.32 0.57
C TYR A 31 -30.05 2.37 1.63
N ILE A 32 -29.37 3.45 1.23
CA ILE A 32 -29.06 4.64 2.04
C ILE A 32 -29.50 5.86 1.21
N ASP A 33 -30.33 6.73 1.79
CA ASP A 33 -30.96 7.87 1.09
C ASP A 33 -29.91 8.79 0.43
N GLU A 34 -28.82 9.04 1.14
CA GLU A 34 -27.72 9.89 0.68
C GLU A 34 -26.97 9.29 -0.52
N LEU A 35 -26.82 7.95 -0.57
CA LEU A 35 -26.22 7.27 -1.73
C LEU A 35 -27.18 7.21 -2.90
N ALA A 36 -28.48 7.03 -2.62
CA ALA A 36 -29.53 7.02 -3.63
C ALA A 36 -29.67 8.39 -4.34
N ALA A 37 -29.34 9.47 -3.61
CA ALA A 37 -29.34 10.84 -4.11
C ALA A 37 -28.06 11.25 -4.86
N ALA A 38 -27.04 10.38 -4.92
CA ALA A 38 -25.77 10.69 -5.59
C ALA A 38 -25.97 10.94 -7.09
N ASP A 39 -25.28 11.94 -7.65
CA ASP A 39 -25.30 12.22 -9.09
C ASP A 39 -24.59 11.09 -9.87
N PRO A 40 -25.31 10.26 -10.64
CA PRO A 40 -24.73 9.10 -11.32
C PRO A 40 -23.80 9.48 -12.48
N SER A 41 -23.78 10.75 -12.88
CA SER A 41 -22.93 11.24 -13.98
C SER A 41 -21.49 11.51 -13.55
N LYS A 42 -21.23 11.59 -12.23
CA LYS A 42 -19.91 11.88 -11.66
C LYS A 42 -18.87 10.86 -12.08
N LEU A 43 -17.69 11.36 -12.47
CA LEU A 43 -16.58 10.54 -12.95
C LEU A 43 -15.23 11.23 -12.69
N GLY A 44 -14.46 10.67 -11.76
CA GLY A 44 -13.13 11.15 -11.37
C GLY A 44 -12.08 10.05 -11.33
N ILE A 45 -10.82 10.42 -11.58
CA ILE A 45 -9.65 9.53 -11.54
C ILE A 45 -8.44 10.26 -10.98
N ALA A 46 -7.78 9.68 -9.97
CA ALA A 46 -6.56 10.21 -9.38
C ALA A 46 -5.49 9.13 -9.23
N LEU A 47 -4.24 9.54 -9.36
CA LEU A 47 -3.04 8.70 -9.23
C LEU A 47 -2.00 9.46 -8.42
N THR A 48 -1.50 8.86 -7.35
CA THR A 48 -0.41 9.40 -6.53
C THR A 48 0.78 8.46 -6.60
N THR A 49 1.94 8.95 -7.05
CA THR A 49 3.17 8.16 -7.12
C THR A 49 3.88 8.10 -5.77
N VAL A 50 4.70 7.08 -5.54
CA VAL A 50 5.57 7.02 -4.34
C VAL A 50 6.61 8.14 -4.29
N SER A 51 6.85 8.80 -5.43
CA SER A 51 7.70 10.01 -5.52
C SER A 51 7.00 11.31 -5.12
N GLY A 52 5.77 11.25 -4.61
CA GLY A 52 5.07 12.42 -4.06
C GLY A 52 4.35 13.29 -5.08
N HIS A 53 3.96 12.73 -6.24
CA HIS A 53 3.23 13.48 -7.27
C HIS A 53 1.82 12.94 -7.45
N THR A 54 0.83 13.83 -7.40
CA THR A 54 -0.58 13.49 -7.68
C THR A 54 -1.02 14.03 -9.04
N TYR A 55 -1.59 13.14 -9.86
CA TYR A 55 -2.21 13.44 -11.15
C TYR A 55 -3.69 13.09 -11.08
N SER A 56 -4.54 13.89 -11.74
CA SER A 56 -5.99 13.73 -11.63
C SER A 56 -6.72 14.23 -12.88
N ALA A 57 -7.92 13.73 -13.12
CA ALA A 57 -8.85 14.27 -14.11
C ALA A 57 -10.31 14.05 -13.71
N GLY A 58 -11.22 14.93 -14.14
CA GLY A 58 -12.66 14.81 -13.88
C GLY A 58 -13.05 15.28 -12.47
N ASP A 59 -14.10 14.67 -11.93
CA ASP A 59 -14.74 14.95 -10.64
C ASP A 59 -13.91 14.42 -9.45
N CYS A 60 -12.62 14.77 -9.39
CA CYS A 60 -11.68 14.22 -8.40
C CYS A 60 -11.76 14.85 -7.00
N ASP A 61 -12.39 16.01 -6.91
CA ASP A 61 -12.47 16.86 -5.73
C ASP A 61 -13.88 16.80 -5.09
N ASP A 62 -14.81 16.05 -5.67
CA ASP A 62 -16.11 15.77 -5.08
C ASP A 62 -15.95 14.81 -3.90
N GLU A 63 -16.52 15.18 -2.74
CA GLU A 63 -16.51 14.34 -1.54
C GLU A 63 -17.59 13.25 -1.62
N PHE A 64 -17.23 12.05 -1.17
CA PHE A 64 -18.14 10.92 -0.96
C PHE A 64 -17.69 10.11 0.26
N SER A 65 -18.60 9.32 0.83
CA SER A 65 -18.27 8.45 1.96
C SER A 65 -17.35 7.31 1.55
N ILE A 66 -16.28 7.06 2.32
CA ILE A 66 -15.25 6.05 2.01
C ILE A 66 -15.80 4.62 1.97
N GLN A 67 -16.82 4.30 2.77
CA GLN A 67 -17.47 2.99 2.79
C GLN A 67 -16.45 1.85 3.00
N SER A 68 -16.67 0.68 2.37
CA SER A 68 -15.79 -0.49 2.48
C SER A 68 -14.34 -0.29 2.03
N ILE A 69 -13.99 0.85 1.40
CA ILE A 69 -12.60 1.21 1.10
C ILE A 69 -11.79 1.46 2.39
N SER A 70 -12.47 1.80 3.49
CA SER A 70 -11.86 2.00 4.81
C SER A 70 -11.19 0.74 5.38
N LYS A 71 -11.72 -0.44 5.07
CA LYS A 71 -11.34 -1.74 5.66
C LYS A 71 -9.84 -2.06 5.61
N PRO A 72 -9.16 -2.01 4.44
CA PRO A 72 -7.73 -2.29 4.37
C PRO A 72 -6.88 -1.38 5.26
N PHE A 73 -7.27 -0.11 5.42
CA PHE A 73 -6.52 0.85 6.24
C PHE A 73 -6.69 0.56 7.73
N VAL A 74 -7.92 0.28 8.19
CA VAL A 74 -8.16 -0.07 9.60
C VAL A 74 -7.57 -1.43 9.95
N TYR A 75 -7.58 -2.38 9.01
CA TYR A 75 -6.88 -3.65 9.18
C TYR A 75 -5.36 -3.47 9.32
N ALA A 76 -4.76 -2.59 8.53
CA ALA A 76 -3.34 -2.26 8.70
C ALA A 76 -3.06 -1.63 10.08
N LEU A 77 -3.92 -0.73 10.57
CA LEU A 77 -3.78 -0.18 11.92
C LEU A 77 -3.89 -1.26 13.00
N ALA A 78 -4.87 -2.16 12.91
CA ALA A 78 -5.02 -3.25 13.87
C ALA A 78 -3.79 -4.17 13.91
N LEU A 79 -3.21 -4.47 12.73
CA LEU A 79 -1.96 -5.24 12.64
C LEU A 79 -0.78 -4.52 13.29
N GLN A 80 -0.69 -3.21 13.16
CA GLN A 80 0.35 -2.40 13.80
C GLN A 80 0.18 -2.35 15.33
N GLU A 81 -1.04 -2.21 15.83
CA GLU A 81 -1.29 -2.12 17.28
C GLU A 81 -1.11 -3.47 18.00
N HIS A 82 -1.51 -4.57 17.37
CA HIS A 82 -1.65 -5.87 18.04
C HIS A 82 -0.77 -6.98 17.47
N GLY A 83 -0.17 -6.78 16.29
CA GLY A 83 0.60 -7.81 15.58
C GLY A 83 -0.28 -8.83 14.86
N LEU A 84 0.35 -9.62 13.99
CA LEU A 84 -0.35 -10.60 13.14
C LEU A 84 -1.10 -11.66 13.94
N ASP A 85 -0.44 -12.27 14.93
CA ASP A 85 -0.98 -13.42 15.66
C ASP A 85 -2.26 -13.04 16.41
N ALA A 86 -2.27 -11.93 17.14
CA ALA A 86 -3.43 -11.48 17.90
C ALA A 86 -4.62 -11.10 16.99
N VAL A 87 -4.37 -10.42 15.86
CA VAL A 87 -5.43 -10.12 14.89
C VAL A 87 -6.01 -11.41 14.28
N HIS A 88 -5.16 -12.41 14.06
CA HIS A 88 -5.55 -13.69 13.49
C HIS A 88 -6.34 -14.63 14.40
N GLU A 89 -6.30 -14.38 15.71
CA GLU A 89 -7.15 -15.09 16.65
C GLU A 89 -8.64 -14.78 16.42
N ILE A 90 -8.96 -13.64 15.80
CA ILE A 90 -10.34 -13.18 15.64
C ILE A 90 -10.78 -12.98 14.18
N VAL A 91 -9.85 -12.89 13.22
CA VAL A 91 -10.18 -12.81 11.78
C VAL A 91 -9.19 -13.61 10.93
N GLY A 92 -9.70 -14.31 9.90
CA GLY A 92 -8.87 -15.07 8.96
C GLY A 92 -8.23 -14.20 7.87
N LEU A 93 -7.60 -14.86 6.88
CA LEU A 93 -7.07 -14.24 5.65
C LEU A 93 -7.69 -14.81 4.37
N GLU A 94 -8.44 -15.90 4.50
CA GLU A 94 -8.87 -16.68 3.36
C GLU A 94 -10.01 -15.96 2.63
N PRO A 95 -10.01 -15.98 1.29
CA PRO A 95 -11.13 -15.45 0.54
C PRO A 95 -12.39 -16.23 0.90
N SER A 96 -13.49 -15.52 1.15
CA SER A 96 -14.80 -16.15 1.28
C SER A 96 -15.28 -16.53 -0.12
N GLY A 97 -15.38 -17.83 -0.40
CA GLY A 97 -15.83 -18.34 -1.71
C GLY A 97 -17.34 -18.22 -1.96
N GLU A 98 -18.08 -17.61 -1.04
CA GLU A 98 -19.54 -17.52 -1.11
C GLU A 98 -19.99 -16.07 -1.21
N LYS A 99 -21.11 -15.90 -1.95
CA LYS A 99 -21.82 -14.63 -2.08
C LYS A 99 -21.93 -13.98 -0.71
N PHE A 100 -21.99 -12.65 -0.72
CA PHE A 100 -22.26 -11.72 0.39
C PHE A 100 -23.36 -12.13 1.43
N ASN A 101 -24.01 -13.29 1.29
CA ASN A 101 -25.24 -13.73 1.94
C ASN A 101 -25.11 -14.94 2.89
N GLU A 102 -23.99 -15.67 2.93
CA GLU A 102 -23.77 -16.68 4.00
C GLU A 102 -22.78 -16.16 5.04
N LEU A 103 -23.01 -16.55 6.30
CA LEU A 103 -22.29 -16.13 7.51
C LEU A 103 -20.84 -16.62 7.38
N SER A 104 -20.02 -15.86 6.64
CA SER A 104 -18.67 -16.22 6.17
C SER A 104 -17.70 -16.33 7.34
N LEU A 105 -17.86 -17.38 8.11
CA LEU A 105 -17.04 -17.78 9.24
C LEU A 105 -16.29 -19.06 8.93
N ASP A 106 -15.08 -19.18 9.44
CA ASP A 106 -14.26 -20.39 9.31
C ASP A 106 -14.67 -21.48 10.33
N GLN A 107 -13.87 -22.55 10.39
CA GLN A 107 -14.11 -23.67 11.31
C GLN A 107 -14.04 -23.23 12.79
N ASP A 108 -13.24 -22.21 13.09
CA ASP A 108 -13.04 -21.62 14.41
C ASP A 108 -14.02 -20.47 14.71
N LYS A 109 -15.02 -20.27 13.84
CA LYS A 109 -16.05 -19.21 13.94
C LYS A 109 -15.53 -17.78 13.79
N ARG A 110 -14.31 -17.61 13.27
CA ARG A 110 -13.76 -16.31 12.90
C ARG A 110 -14.28 -15.88 11.53
N PRO A 111 -14.54 -14.60 11.27
CA PRO A 111 -14.79 -14.14 9.91
C PRO A 111 -13.63 -14.51 8.98
N MET A 112 -13.96 -14.93 7.75
CA MET A 112 -12.97 -15.45 6.80
C MET A 112 -11.83 -14.47 6.49
N ASN A 113 -12.11 -13.17 6.41
CA ASN A 113 -11.13 -12.12 6.14
C ASN A 113 -11.62 -10.73 6.59
N PRO A 114 -10.72 -9.73 6.75
CA PRO A 114 -11.08 -8.35 7.10
C PRO A 114 -11.80 -7.55 6.00
N MET A 115 -11.90 -8.05 4.76
CA MET A 115 -12.50 -7.30 3.65
C MET A 115 -14.04 -7.45 3.58
N ILE A 116 -14.59 -8.49 4.23
CA ILE A 116 -16.03 -8.66 4.45
C ILE A 116 -16.52 -7.89 5.69
N ASN A 117 -17.82 -7.61 5.77
CA ASN A 117 -18.37 -6.79 6.88
C ASN A 117 -18.15 -7.44 8.25
N ALA A 118 -18.32 -8.76 8.37
CA ALA A 118 -18.10 -9.45 9.63
C ALA A 118 -16.66 -9.28 10.14
N GLY A 119 -15.67 -9.45 9.27
CA GLY A 119 -14.26 -9.23 9.62
C GLY A 119 -13.97 -7.77 9.91
N ALA A 120 -14.54 -6.85 9.16
CA ALA A 120 -14.36 -5.41 9.40
C ALA A 120 -14.93 -4.94 10.73
N ILE A 121 -16.07 -5.49 11.18
CA ILE A 121 -16.66 -5.19 12.51
C ILE A 121 -15.73 -5.68 13.62
N VAL A 122 -15.22 -6.91 13.50
CA VAL A 122 -14.26 -7.49 14.46
C VAL A 122 -12.97 -6.67 14.52
N VAL A 123 -12.39 -6.35 13.35
CA VAL A 123 -11.16 -5.56 13.24
C VAL A 123 -11.34 -4.14 13.77
N ASN A 124 -12.48 -3.50 13.49
CA ASN A 124 -12.77 -2.17 14.00
C ASN A 124 -12.70 -2.15 15.53
N GLN A 125 -13.25 -3.16 16.20
CA GLN A 125 -13.29 -3.22 17.66
C GLN A 125 -11.90 -3.32 18.33
N LEU A 126 -10.88 -3.82 17.61
CA LEU A 126 -9.51 -3.88 18.11
C LEU A 126 -8.88 -2.51 18.29
N ILE A 127 -9.32 -1.52 17.52
CA ILE A 127 -8.69 -0.21 17.49
C ILE A 127 -8.87 0.45 18.85
N ASN A 128 -7.74 0.93 19.40
CA ASN A 128 -7.65 1.53 20.73
C ASN A 128 -7.96 0.58 21.91
N GLY A 129 -8.02 -0.74 21.64
CA GLY A 129 -8.20 -1.77 22.64
C GLY A 129 -9.66 -2.00 23.10
N PRO A 130 -9.87 -3.01 23.97
CA PRO A 130 -11.19 -3.53 24.32
C PRO A 130 -12.05 -2.59 25.18
N ASP A 131 -11.42 -1.61 25.84
CA ASP A 131 -12.09 -0.62 26.70
C ASP A 131 -12.39 0.69 25.96
N SER A 132 -12.08 0.79 24.67
CA SER A 132 -12.33 2.00 23.88
C SER A 132 -13.82 2.27 23.74
N THR A 133 -14.21 3.54 23.92
CA THR A 133 -15.53 4.01 23.53
C THR A 133 -15.67 4.03 22.01
N VAL A 134 -16.91 4.13 21.51
CA VAL A 134 -17.18 4.29 20.08
C VAL A 134 -16.55 5.58 19.56
N GLU A 135 -16.69 6.68 20.32
CA GLU A 135 -16.19 8.00 19.97
C GLU A 135 -14.65 8.02 19.88
N ASP A 136 -13.95 7.54 20.92
CA ASP A 136 -12.48 7.55 20.94
C ASP A 136 -11.89 6.71 19.80
N ARG A 137 -12.54 5.57 19.50
CA ARG A 137 -12.14 4.67 18.43
C ARG A 137 -12.30 5.33 17.06
N VAL A 138 -13.44 6.00 16.84
CA VAL A 138 -13.72 6.72 15.60
C VAL A 138 -12.75 7.89 15.42
N ASP A 139 -12.42 8.61 16.49
CA ASP A 139 -11.44 9.70 16.45
C ASP A 139 -10.05 9.21 16.00
N ILE A 140 -9.60 8.06 16.50
CA ILE A 140 -8.35 7.42 16.05
C ILE A 140 -8.40 7.02 14.57
N ILE A 141 -9.54 6.50 14.11
CA ILE A 141 -9.71 6.13 12.70
C ILE A 141 -9.72 7.37 11.79
N VAL A 142 -10.38 8.45 12.22
CA VAL A 142 -10.39 9.74 11.50
C VAL A 142 -8.98 10.33 11.45
N ASP A 143 -8.22 10.29 12.55
CA ASP A 143 -6.81 10.71 12.58
C ASP A 143 -5.95 9.89 11.62
N LEU A 144 -6.05 8.56 11.68
CA LEU A 144 -5.36 7.66 10.76
C LEU A 144 -5.65 8.05 9.30
N PHE A 145 -6.92 8.17 8.93
CA PHE A 145 -7.27 8.46 7.54
C PHE A 145 -6.82 9.87 7.13
N SER A 146 -6.83 10.82 8.05
CA SER A 146 -6.31 12.17 7.82
C SER A 146 -4.81 12.17 7.54
N ARG A 147 -4.03 11.42 8.31
CA ARG A 147 -2.58 11.24 8.12
C ARG A 147 -2.26 10.51 6.81
N LEU A 148 -3.04 9.48 6.46
CA LEU A 148 -2.93 8.79 5.17
C LEU A 148 -3.27 9.70 3.97
N ALA A 149 -4.27 10.58 4.11
CA ALA A 149 -4.68 11.52 3.07
C ALA A 149 -3.75 12.76 2.98
N GLY A 150 -3.02 13.07 4.04
CA GLY A 150 -2.21 14.30 4.14
C GLY A 150 -3.04 15.57 4.40
N ARG A 151 -4.29 15.42 4.84
CA ARG A 151 -5.18 16.53 5.23
C ARG A 151 -6.18 16.07 6.29
N GLN A 152 -6.74 17.00 7.05
CA GLN A 152 -7.84 16.68 7.96
C GLN A 152 -9.08 16.20 7.19
N LEU A 153 -9.57 15.00 7.52
CA LEU A 153 -10.84 14.47 7.06
C LEU A 153 -11.93 14.68 8.12
N ARG A 154 -13.18 14.51 7.70
CA ARG A 154 -14.36 14.61 8.56
C ARG A 154 -15.24 13.38 8.41
N MET A 155 -15.93 13.02 9.49
CA MET A 155 -16.96 12.00 9.50
C MET A 155 -18.33 12.67 9.34
N ASP A 156 -19.18 12.09 8.49
CA ASP A 156 -20.56 12.55 8.28
C ASP A 156 -21.51 11.80 9.23
N ALA A 157 -21.86 12.46 10.34
CA ALA A 157 -22.67 11.84 11.38
C ALA A 157 -24.09 11.53 10.90
N ASP A 158 -24.68 12.41 10.08
CA ASP A 158 -26.05 12.24 9.60
C ASP A 158 -26.16 11.01 8.69
N LEU A 159 -25.18 10.84 7.78
CA LEU A 159 -25.05 9.63 6.97
C LEU A 159 -24.95 8.37 7.83
N SER A 160 -24.13 8.42 8.89
CA SER A 160 -23.95 7.26 9.78
C SER A 160 -25.25 6.84 10.49
N TYR A 161 -26.05 7.82 10.94
CA TYR A 161 -27.35 7.56 11.55
C TYR A 161 -28.40 7.10 10.55
N SER A 162 -28.32 7.58 9.30
CA SER A 162 -29.16 7.13 8.19
C SER A 162 -28.90 5.64 7.88
N GLU A 163 -27.63 5.27 7.70
CA GLU A 163 -27.21 3.88 7.43
C GLU A 163 -27.58 2.93 8.58
N LEU A 164 -27.49 3.37 9.84
CA LEU A 164 -27.82 2.56 11.00
C LEU A 164 -29.29 2.14 11.04
N LYS A 165 -30.23 2.94 10.49
CA LYS A 165 -31.66 2.59 10.42
C LYS A 165 -31.92 1.35 9.56
N GLY A 166 -31.08 1.11 8.56
CA GLY A 166 -31.15 -0.05 7.66
C GLY A 166 -30.14 -1.15 7.98
N ALA A 167 -29.43 -1.06 9.11
CA ALA A 167 -28.27 -1.90 9.40
C ALA A 167 -28.60 -3.30 9.97
N ASP A 168 -29.83 -3.81 9.82
CA ASP A 168 -30.27 -5.10 10.36
C ASP A 168 -29.32 -6.25 10.05
N ARG A 169 -28.76 -6.27 8.83
CA ARG A 169 -27.78 -7.29 8.43
C ARG A 169 -26.48 -7.17 9.25
N ASN A 170 -25.93 -5.96 9.40
CA ASN A 170 -24.71 -5.77 10.18
C ASN A 170 -24.97 -6.01 11.68
N LEU A 171 -26.14 -5.66 12.20
CA LEU A 171 -26.57 -5.97 13.57
C LEU A 171 -26.69 -7.48 13.79
N SER A 172 -27.27 -8.20 12.83
CA SER A 172 -27.33 -9.67 12.86
C SER A 172 -25.94 -10.30 12.90
N LEU A 173 -25.02 -9.82 12.06
CA LEU A 173 -23.61 -10.24 12.09
C LEU A 173 -22.98 -9.96 13.45
N ALA A 174 -23.14 -8.75 14.00
CA ALA A 174 -22.56 -8.38 15.28
C ALA A 174 -23.12 -9.22 16.45
N HIS A 175 -24.42 -9.50 16.48
CA HIS A 175 -25.01 -10.42 17.47
C HIS A 175 -24.42 -11.83 17.38
N MET A 176 -24.23 -12.33 16.15
CA MET A 176 -23.59 -13.63 15.94
C MET A 176 -22.12 -13.61 16.40
N LEU A 177 -21.35 -12.59 16.03
CA LEU A 177 -19.95 -12.44 16.43
C LEU A 177 -19.81 -12.39 17.95
N ARG A 178 -20.71 -11.69 18.65
CA ARG A 178 -20.79 -11.70 20.13
C ARG A 178 -21.04 -13.11 20.66
N SER A 179 -21.96 -13.86 20.05
CA SER A 179 -22.29 -15.22 20.50
C SER A 179 -21.11 -16.19 20.41
N TYR A 180 -20.16 -15.92 19.51
CA TYR A 180 -18.90 -16.67 19.37
C TYR A 180 -17.72 -16.05 20.11
N GLY A 181 -17.92 -14.96 20.85
CA GLY A 181 -16.85 -14.27 21.59
C GLY A 181 -15.86 -13.51 20.70
N MET A 182 -16.19 -13.26 19.44
CA MET A 182 -15.33 -12.53 18.50
C MET A 182 -15.35 -11.02 18.73
N ILE A 183 -16.42 -10.51 19.36
CA ILE A 183 -16.50 -9.12 19.81
C ILE A 183 -17.07 -9.05 21.24
N SER A 184 -16.59 -8.07 22.02
CA SER A 184 -17.04 -7.81 23.40
C SER A 184 -18.04 -6.65 23.53
N ASP A 185 -18.01 -5.68 22.59
CA ASP A 185 -18.92 -4.54 22.50
C ASP A 185 -20.34 -5.00 22.21
N GLN A 186 -21.34 -4.27 22.71
CA GLN A 186 -22.73 -4.52 22.33
C GLN A 186 -22.87 -4.45 20.80
N ALA A 187 -23.77 -5.27 20.24
CA ALA A 187 -23.89 -5.40 18.79
C ALA A 187 -24.17 -4.05 18.12
N HIS A 188 -24.97 -3.21 18.78
CA HIS A 188 -25.26 -1.86 18.33
C HIS A 188 -24.00 -0.99 18.26
N ASP A 189 -23.18 -0.97 19.30
CA ASP A 189 -22.00 -0.10 19.40
C ASP A 189 -20.90 -0.53 18.41
N ALA A 190 -20.71 -1.84 18.24
CA ALA A 190 -19.80 -2.39 17.25
C ALA A 190 -20.20 -2.01 15.82
N VAL A 191 -21.51 -2.04 15.51
CA VAL A 191 -22.02 -1.62 14.21
C VAL A 191 -21.95 -0.10 14.05
N LEU A 192 -22.28 0.67 15.08
CA LEU A 192 -22.22 2.13 15.06
C LEU A 192 -20.80 2.61 14.74
N SER A 193 -19.79 2.08 15.43
CA SER A 193 -18.38 2.41 15.19
C SER A 193 -17.94 2.09 13.76
N TYR A 194 -18.30 0.90 13.25
CA TYR A 194 -18.00 0.52 11.86
C TYR A 194 -18.73 1.39 10.83
N THR A 195 -19.98 1.77 11.09
CA THR A 195 -20.76 2.66 10.21
C THR A 195 -20.20 4.09 10.21
N MET A 196 -19.75 4.60 11.36
CA MET A 196 -19.05 5.90 11.45
C MET A 196 -17.72 5.87 10.66
N GLN A 197 -16.94 4.80 10.76
CA GLN A 197 -15.76 4.57 9.90
C GLN A 197 -16.12 4.63 8.40
N CYS A 198 -17.23 3.99 8.00
CA CYS A 198 -17.69 3.99 6.60
C CYS A 198 -18.17 5.37 6.12
N SER A 199 -18.54 6.25 7.07
CA SER A 199 -19.09 7.58 6.81
C SER A 199 -18.04 8.70 6.79
N ILE A 200 -16.74 8.35 6.80
CA ILE A 200 -15.66 9.33 6.64
C ILE A 200 -15.64 9.83 5.19
N MET A 201 -15.64 11.15 5.02
CA MET A 201 -15.71 11.81 3.72
C MET A 201 -14.33 11.96 3.09
N VAL A 202 -14.22 11.51 1.85
CA VAL A 202 -12.99 11.49 1.05
C VAL A 202 -13.28 11.92 -0.38
N THR A 203 -12.24 12.36 -1.08
CA THR A 203 -12.24 12.59 -2.52
C THR A 203 -11.43 11.51 -3.23
N ALA A 204 -11.48 11.46 -4.56
CA ALA A 204 -10.60 10.56 -5.32
C ALA A 204 -9.11 10.89 -5.08
N ARG A 205 -8.75 12.17 -4.87
CA ARG A 205 -7.36 12.54 -4.55
C ARG A 205 -6.91 11.97 -3.21
N ASP A 206 -7.75 12.09 -2.19
CA ASP A 206 -7.45 11.58 -0.85
C ASP A 206 -7.19 10.09 -0.92
N LEU A 207 -8.11 9.35 -1.56
CA LEU A 207 -7.96 7.92 -1.73
C LEU A 207 -6.69 7.56 -2.51
N ALA A 208 -6.33 8.29 -3.57
CA ALA A 208 -5.08 8.03 -4.28
C ALA A 208 -3.85 8.20 -3.38
N ALA A 209 -3.83 9.24 -2.53
CA ALA A 209 -2.75 9.46 -1.55
C ALA A 209 -2.73 8.40 -0.44
N MET A 210 -3.88 8.07 0.15
CA MET A 210 -4.01 7.02 1.18
C MET A 210 -3.54 5.67 0.63
N THR A 211 -3.96 5.32 -0.57
CA THR A 211 -3.60 4.07 -1.25
C THR A 211 -2.13 4.05 -1.70
N ALA A 212 -1.56 5.20 -2.04
CA ALA A 212 -0.13 5.32 -2.31
C ALA A 212 0.69 5.14 -1.03
N THR A 213 0.24 5.67 0.11
CA THR A 213 0.85 5.45 1.43
C THR A 213 0.89 3.96 1.77
N LEU A 214 -0.22 3.24 1.60
CA LEU A 214 -0.29 1.79 1.78
C LEU A 214 0.69 1.04 0.85
N GLY A 215 0.76 1.45 -0.43
CA GLY A 215 1.69 0.90 -1.42
C GLY A 215 3.16 1.22 -1.18
N ASN A 216 3.45 2.28 -0.42
CA ASN A 216 4.79 2.77 -0.09
C ASN A 216 5.27 2.27 1.28
N GLY A 217 4.73 1.16 1.77
CA GLY A 217 5.11 0.59 3.06
C GLY A 217 4.74 1.47 4.25
N GLY A 218 3.67 2.27 4.12
CA GLY A 218 3.12 3.10 5.19
C GLY A 218 3.70 4.51 5.27
N VAL A 219 4.64 4.88 4.39
CA VAL A 219 5.15 6.25 4.28
C VAL A 219 4.28 7.07 3.34
N ASN A 220 3.67 8.15 3.84
CA ASN A 220 2.87 9.04 3.01
C ASN A 220 3.78 9.78 2.03
N PRO A 221 3.64 9.58 0.70
CA PRO A 221 4.58 10.14 -0.27
C PRO A 221 4.46 11.66 -0.43
N LEU A 222 3.37 12.28 0.04
CA LEU A 222 3.17 13.72 -0.03
C LEU A 222 3.79 14.45 1.18
N THR A 223 3.78 13.81 2.35
CA THR A 223 4.23 14.43 3.61
C THR A 223 5.57 13.89 4.11
N GLY A 224 5.99 12.70 3.65
CA GLY A 224 7.15 11.97 4.16
C GLY A 224 6.92 11.30 5.53
N GLU A 225 5.70 11.39 6.07
CA GLU A 225 5.37 10.83 7.37
C GLU A 225 5.26 9.29 7.32
N VAL A 226 5.83 8.61 8.31
CA VAL A 226 5.57 7.18 8.53
C VAL A 226 4.24 7.05 9.28
N VAL A 227 3.19 6.64 8.58
CA VAL A 227 1.83 6.54 9.12
C VAL A 227 1.51 5.12 9.58
N LEU A 228 2.00 4.12 8.85
CA LEU A 228 1.79 2.70 9.13
C LEU A 228 3.10 1.91 9.04
N ASP A 229 3.16 0.75 9.71
CA ASP A 229 4.26 -0.18 9.58
C ASP A 229 4.25 -0.89 8.21
N ALA A 230 5.45 -1.08 7.64
CA ALA A 230 5.61 -1.70 6.33
C ALA A 230 5.09 -3.15 6.28
N GLU A 231 5.23 -3.91 7.38
CA GLU A 231 4.69 -5.26 7.51
C GLU A 231 3.15 -5.27 7.51
N ALA A 232 2.54 -4.37 8.28
CA ALA A 232 1.08 -4.22 8.32
C ALA A 232 0.53 -3.85 6.94
N CYS A 233 1.19 -2.92 6.24
CA CYS A 233 0.84 -2.53 4.88
C CYS A 233 0.93 -3.70 3.90
N ARG A 234 2.00 -4.51 3.99
CA ARG A 234 2.20 -5.71 3.14
C ARG A 234 1.08 -6.73 3.35
N LEU A 235 0.71 -7.00 4.60
CA LEU A 235 -0.37 -7.93 4.94
C LEU A 235 -1.74 -7.42 4.48
N ALA A 236 -2.04 -6.14 4.73
CA ALA A 236 -3.28 -5.52 4.27
C ALA A 236 -3.43 -5.56 2.74
N MET A 237 -2.35 -5.27 2.00
CA MET A 237 -2.34 -5.41 0.53
C MET A 237 -2.50 -6.86 0.08
N SER A 238 -1.95 -7.83 0.83
CA SER A 238 -2.08 -9.25 0.53
C SER A 238 -3.54 -9.71 0.62
N VAL A 239 -4.25 -9.31 1.67
CA VAL A 239 -5.69 -9.62 1.80
C VAL A 239 -6.54 -8.82 0.82
N MET A 240 -6.18 -7.56 0.57
CA MET A 240 -6.85 -6.75 -0.45
C MET A 240 -6.73 -7.40 -1.84
N SER A 241 -5.59 -8.06 -2.13
CA SER A 241 -5.37 -8.82 -3.36
C SER A 241 -6.25 -10.06 -3.47
N SER A 242 -6.41 -10.82 -2.38
CA SER A 242 -7.16 -12.08 -2.38
C SER A 242 -8.67 -11.89 -2.23
N SER A 243 -9.11 -10.81 -1.57
CA SER A 243 -10.48 -10.65 -1.06
C SER A 243 -11.11 -9.28 -1.33
N GLY A 244 -10.35 -8.28 -1.80
CA GLY A 244 -10.83 -6.90 -1.89
C GLY A 244 -11.90 -6.66 -2.96
N MET A 245 -11.93 -7.51 -3.99
CA MET A 245 -12.93 -7.51 -5.07
C MET A 245 -13.95 -8.65 -4.93
N TYR A 246 -14.16 -9.14 -3.70
CA TYR A 246 -15.16 -10.15 -3.34
C TYR A 246 -15.05 -11.43 -4.21
N ASP A 247 -16.18 -12.00 -4.63
CA ASP A 247 -16.28 -13.17 -5.54
C ASP A 247 -15.56 -12.97 -6.89
N GLY A 248 -15.15 -11.74 -7.21
CA GLY A 248 -14.39 -11.36 -8.39
C GLY A 248 -12.88 -11.37 -8.22
N ALA A 249 -12.34 -11.53 -7.00
CA ALA A 249 -10.91 -11.30 -6.72
C ALA A 249 -9.95 -12.14 -7.57
N GLY A 250 -10.24 -13.43 -7.79
CA GLY A 250 -9.42 -14.28 -8.67
C GLY A 250 -9.43 -13.81 -10.14
N ARG A 251 -10.60 -13.44 -10.67
CA ARG A 251 -10.72 -12.89 -12.04
C ARG A 251 -10.04 -11.52 -12.16
N TRP A 252 -10.18 -10.70 -11.12
CA TRP A 252 -9.55 -9.40 -11.03
C TRP A 252 -8.03 -9.49 -11.03
N MET A 253 -7.45 -10.38 -10.22
CA MET A 253 -6.00 -10.57 -10.16
C MET A 253 -5.44 -11.07 -11.50
N ALA A 254 -6.18 -11.94 -12.21
CA ALA A 254 -5.73 -12.44 -13.51
C ALA A 254 -5.84 -11.43 -14.65
N ARG A 255 -6.82 -10.50 -14.60
CA ARG A 255 -7.11 -9.56 -15.69
C ARG A 255 -6.52 -8.17 -15.47
N VAL A 256 -6.59 -7.68 -14.24
CA VAL A 256 -6.13 -6.34 -13.84
C VAL A 256 -4.84 -6.43 -13.05
N GLY A 257 -4.75 -7.38 -12.12
CA GLY A 257 -3.52 -7.62 -11.36
C GLY A 257 -3.09 -6.47 -10.45
N ILE A 258 -4.00 -5.57 -10.07
CA ILE A 258 -3.73 -4.48 -9.13
C ILE A 258 -4.50 -4.79 -7.84
N PRO A 259 -3.86 -5.01 -6.68
CA PRO A 259 -4.55 -5.09 -5.39
C PRO A 259 -5.54 -3.93 -5.23
N ALA A 260 -6.83 -4.22 -4.98
CA ALA A 260 -7.88 -3.21 -5.06
C ALA A 260 -9.04 -3.44 -4.07
N LYS A 261 -9.78 -2.37 -3.78
CA LYS A 261 -10.99 -2.41 -2.96
C LYS A 261 -12.02 -1.42 -3.49
N SER A 262 -13.25 -1.90 -3.74
CA SER A 262 -14.39 -1.06 -4.09
C SER A 262 -15.22 -0.65 -2.86
N GLY A 263 -15.88 0.50 -2.96
CA GLY A 263 -16.91 0.98 -2.04
C GLY A 263 -18.23 1.26 -2.76
N VAL A 264 -19.33 1.07 -2.06
CA VAL A 264 -20.71 1.24 -2.58
C VAL A 264 -21.07 2.68 -2.94
N ALA A 265 -20.30 3.66 -2.45
CA ALA A 265 -20.44 5.06 -2.87
C ALA A 265 -19.89 5.31 -4.29
N GLY A 266 -19.33 4.30 -4.96
CA GLY A 266 -18.75 4.41 -6.31
C GLY A 266 -17.24 4.64 -6.33
N GLY A 267 -16.60 4.66 -5.16
CA GLY A 267 -15.15 4.67 -5.06
C GLY A 267 -14.53 3.30 -5.41
N LEU A 268 -13.38 3.30 -6.06
CA LEU A 268 -12.54 2.12 -6.24
C LEU A 268 -11.07 2.53 -6.13
N ILE A 269 -10.35 1.89 -5.20
CA ILE A 269 -8.91 2.08 -5.00
C ILE A 269 -8.11 0.90 -5.53
N GLY A 270 -6.84 1.14 -5.85
CA GLY A 270 -5.87 0.07 -6.00
C GLY A 270 -4.44 0.57 -6.02
N THR A 271 -3.51 -0.31 -5.66
CA THR A 271 -2.09 0.04 -5.48
C THR A 271 -1.19 -1.01 -6.10
N LEU A 272 -0.07 -0.57 -6.66
CA LEU A 272 1.05 -1.45 -6.98
C LEU A 272 2.17 -1.17 -5.97
N PRO A 273 2.61 -2.19 -5.20
CA PRO A 273 3.65 -2.02 -4.19
C PRO A 273 4.89 -1.32 -4.74
N GLY A 274 5.31 -0.25 -4.08
CA GLY A 274 6.48 0.55 -4.44
C GLY A 274 6.35 1.42 -5.70
N GLN A 275 5.15 1.56 -6.29
CA GLN A 275 4.98 2.36 -7.51
C GLN A 275 4.03 3.54 -7.33
N LEU A 276 2.76 3.28 -7.00
CA LEU A 276 1.69 4.29 -6.99
C LEU A 276 0.40 3.75 -6.36
N GLY A 277 -0.43 4.68 -5.90
CA GLY A 277 -1.84 4.46 -5.56
C GLY A 277 -2.76 5.11 -6.57
N ILE A 278 -3.87 4.44 -6.87
CA ILE A 278 -4.91 4.87 -7.82
C ILE A 278 -6.24 4.91 -7.09
N ALA A 279 -7.05 5.90 -7.39
CA ALA A 279 -8.44 5.94 -7.02
C ALA A 279 -9.32 6.43 -8.18
N THR A 280 -10.52 5.88 -8.25
CA THR A 280 -11.58 6.32 -9.16
C THR A 280 -12.85 6.58 -8.37
N PHE A 281 -13.67 7.50 -8.87
CA PHE A 281 -15.00 7.77 -8.34
C PHE A 281 -16.01 7.77 -9.48
N SER A 282 -16.99 6.87 -9.41
CA SER A 282 -18.13 6.80 -10.32
C SER A 282 -19.27 6.05 -9.63
N PRO A 283 -20.38 6.72 -9.26
CA PRO A 283 -21.42 6.15 -8.37
C PRO A 283 -22.09 4.85 -8.83
N ARG A 284 -22.29 4.64 -10.14
CA ARG A 284 -23.00 3.45 -10.64
C ARG A 284 -22.22 2.16 -10.40
N LEU A 285 -22.90 1.18 -9.80
CA LEU A 285 -22.36 -0.12 -9.40
C LEU A 285 -22.86 -1.24 -10.29
N ASP A 286 -22.01 -2.24 -10.52
CA ASP A 286 -22.38 -3.52 -11.12
C ASP A 286 -23.18 -4.40 -10.11
N PRO A 287 -23.74 -5.55 -10.55
CA PRO A 287 -24.45 -6.46 -9.65
C PRO A 287 -23.61 -7.05 -8.50
N GLN A 288 -22.28 -6.88 -8.52
CA GLN A 288 -21.37 -7.30 -7.45
C GLN A 288 -21.04 -6.14 -6.49
N GLY A 289 -21.61 -4.95 -6.70
CA GLY A 289 -21.41 -3.77 -5.86
C GLY A 289 -20.11 -3.00 -6.17
N ASN A 290 -19.53 -3.17 -7.36
CA ASN A 290 -18.31 -2.48 -7.78
C ASN A 290 -18.60 -1.36 -8.78
N SER A 291 -17.86 -0.25 -8.72
CA SER A 291 -18.02 0.86 -9.66
C SER A 291 -17.79 0.42 -11.12
N VAL A 292 -18.81 0.54 -11.98
CA VAL A 292 -18.78 0.06 -13.38
C VAL A 292 -17.65 0.72 -14.17
N ARG A 293 -17.61 2.05 -14.18
CA ARG A 293 -16.56 2.81 -14.89
C ARG A 293 -15.21 2.68 -14.19
N GLY A 294 -15.19 2.57 -12.85
CA GLY A 294 -13.98 2.32 -12.08
C GLY A 294 -13.28 1.03 -12.52
N LEU A 295 -14.00 -0.09 -12.60
CA LEU A 295 -13.45 -1.37 -13.07
C LEU A 295 -12.79 -1.23 -14.46
N LYS A 296 -13.46 -0.50 -15.37
CA LYS A 296 -12.99 -0.29 -16.75
C LYS A 296 -11.73 0.55 -16.83
N ILE A 297 -11.63 1.58 -16.00
CA ILE A 297 -10.42 2.40 -15.88
C ILE A 297 -9.24 1.54 -15.40
N PHE A 298 -9.44 0.68 -14.40
CA PHE A 298 -8.40 -0.20 -13.90
C PHE A 298 -7.97 -1.27 -14.92
N GLU A 299 -8.92 -1.82 -15.70
CA GLU A 299 -8.61 -2.68 -16.86
C GLU A 299 -7.66 -1.96 -17.83
N LYS A 300 -7.95 -0.68 -18.17
CA LYS A 300 -7.11 0.13 -19.05
C LYS A 300 -5.73 0.45 -18.46
N PHE A 301 -5.64 0.69 -17.14
CA PHE A 301 -4.33 0.85 -16.49
C PHE A 301 -3.45 -0.39 -16.62
N SER A 302 -4.01 -1.58 -16.42
CA SER A 302 -3.31 -2.84 -16.62
C SER A 302 -2.88 -3.03 -18.07
N GLU A 303 -3.82 -2.86 -19.02
CA GLU A 303 -3.62 -3.13 -20.44
C GLU A 303 -2.69 -2.11 -21.14
N GLU A 304 -2.87 -0.81 -20.87
CA GLU A 304 -2.20 0.28 -21.60
C GLU A 304 -0.91 0.76 -20.91
N MET A 305 -0.85 0.71 -19.57
CA MET A 305 0.34 1.14 -18.80
C MET A 305 1.16 -0.04 -18.27
N GLY A 306 0.73 -1.28 -18.48
CA GLY A 306 1.42 -2.47 -17.97
C GLY A 306 1.41 -2.56 -16.44
N LEU A 307 0.50 -1.83 -15.77
CA LEU A 307 0.37 -1.79 -14.33
C LEU A 307 -0.30 -3.08 -13.84
N HIS A 308 0.50 -4.10 -13.62
CA HIS A 308 0.02 -5.41 -13.18
C HIS A 308 1.09 -6.07 -12.30
N LEU A 309 0.68 -6.58 -11.13
CA LEU A 309 1.57 -7.13 -10.09
C LEU A 309 2.43 -8.29 -10.61
N MET A 310 1.85 -9.13 -11.47
CA MET A 310 2.55 -10.25 -12.13
C MET A 310 3.24 -9.88 -13.46
N ASN A 311 3.25 -8.60 -13.86
CA ASN A 311 3.98 -8.20 -15.05
C ASN A 311 5.49 -8.29 -14.74
N PRO A 312 6.29 -9.06 -15.48
CA PRO A 312 7.72 -9.21 -15.24
C PRO A 312 8.46 -7.91 -15.61
N HIS A 313 8.31 -6.89 -14.79
CA HIS A 313 9.27 -5.80 -14.79
C HIS A 313 10.58 -6.41 -14.32
N ARG A 314 11.61 -6.37 -15.18
CA ARG A 314 12.98 -6.53 -14.72
C ARG A 314 13.24 -5.35 -13.79
N MET A 315 12.91 -5.49 -12.50
CA MET A 315 13.36 -4.58 -11.44
C MET A 315 14.84 -4.40 -11.68
N GLY A 316 15.25 -3.21 -12.14
CA GLY A 316 16.52 -3.01 -12.83
C GLY A 316 17.68 -3.44 -11.95
N VAL A 317 18.20 -4.65 -12.18
CA VAL A 317 19.20 -5.28 -11.32
C VAL A 317 20.61 -4.71 -11.54
N HIS A 318 20.74 -3.51 -12.12
CA HIS A 318 22.04 -2.86 -12.33
C HIS A 318 22.56 -2.18 -11.06
N ALA A 319 22.59 -2.95 -9.97
CA ALA A 319 23.05 -2.52 -8.66
C ALA A 319 24.55 -2.21 -8.67
N VAL A 320 25.34 -2.90 -9.49
CA VAL A 320 26.74 -2.54 -9.79
C VAL A 320 26.76 -1.55 -10.95
N ARG A 321 27.02 -0.28 -10.65
CA ARG A 321 27.21 0.78 -11.64
C ARG A 321 28.53 0.63 -12.39
N SER A 322 29.61 0.36 -11.65
CA SER A 322 30.95 0.20 -12.18
C SER A 322 31.83 -0.60 -11.22
N MET A 323 32.81 -1.31 -11.77
CA MET A 323 33.94 -1.90 -11.06
C MET A 323 35.18 -1.46 -11.83
N GLN A 324 36.00 -0.60 -11.22
CA GLN A 324 37.16 0.02 -11.87
C GLN A 324 38.39 -0.12 -11.00
N GLN A 325 39.49 -0.56 -11.60
CA GLN A 325 40.78 -0.60 -10.93
C GLN A 325 41.58 0.66 -11.25
N TYR A 326 42.13 1.27 -10.22
CA TYR A 326 43.07 2.39 -10.26
C TYR A 326 44.31 1.96 -9.47
N ASP A 327 45.39 1.66 -10.18
CA ASP A 327 46.61 1.06 -9.62
C ASP A 327 46.32 -0.14 -8.70
N ASP A 328 46.49 0.05 -7.39
CA ASP A 328 46.33 -0.97 -6.34
C ASP A 328 44.97 -0.86 -5.61
N THR A 329 44.03 -0.08 -6.14
CA THR A 329 42.70 0.13 -5.57
C THR A 329 41.59 -0.26 -6.54
N MET A 330 40.68 -1.10 -6.08
CA MET A 330 39.43 -1.43 -6.77
C MET A 330 38.29 -0.57 -6.21
N ILE A 331 37.60 0.17 -7.08
CA ILE A 331 36.41 0.94 -6.72
C ILE A 331 35.18 0.24 -7.30
N ILE A 332 34.29 -0.20 -6.42
CA ILE A 332 32.99 -0.77 -6.78
C ILE A 332 31.92 0.26 -6.46
N THR A 333 31.29 0.84 -7.49
CA THR A 333 30.20 1.80 -7.30
C THR A 333 28.87 1.08 -7.38
N LEU A 334 28.09 1.18 -6.31
CA LEU A 334 26.74 0.64 -6.21
C LEU A 334 25.69 1.73 -6.47
N GLN A 335 24.48 1.34 -6.89
CA GLN A 335 23.37 2.26 -7.12
C GLN A 335 22.00 1.62 -6.95
N GLY A 336 20.99 2.48 -6.69
CA GLY A 336 19.59 2.08 -6.57
C GLY A 336 19.25 1.45 -5.22
N THR A 337 18.12 0.75 -5.17
CA THR A 337 17.71 -0.03 -3.99
C THR A 337 18.38 -1.39 -3.99
N ILE A 338 19.08 -1.71 -2.91
CA ILE A 338 19.79 -2.98 -2.75
C ILE A 338 18.87 -3.96 -1.99
N ASN A 339 18.05 -4.67 -2.78
CA ASN A 339 17.26 -5.82 -2.35
C ASN A 339 18.00 -7.14 -2.63
N PHE A 340 17.39 -8.28 -2.28
CA PHE A 340 17.97 -9.60 -2.54
C PHE A 340 18.51 -9.79 -3.97
N SER A 341 17.74 -9.45 -5.01
CA SER A 341 18.18 -9.63 -6.40
C SER A 341 19.36 -8.72 -6.78
N ALA A 342 19.33 -7.47 -6.30
CA ALA A 342 20.44 -6.53 -6.47
C ALA A 342 21.70 -7.02 -5.74
N ALA A 343 21.56 -7.47 -4.50
CA ALA A 343 22.64 -8.06 -3.71
C ALA A 343 23.21 -9.29 -4.41
N GLU A 344 22.38 -10.26 -4.81
CA GLU A 344 22.82 -11.44 -5.56
C GLU A 344 23.66 -11.06 -6.78
N GLN A 345 23.24 -10.08 -7.58
CA GLN A 345 24.04 -9.65 -8.73
C GLN A 345 25.36 -8.95 -8.35
N ILE A 346 25.36 -8.16 -7.27
CA ILE A 346 26.60 -7.58 -6.72
C ILE A 346 27.57 -8.70 -6.35
N LEU A 347 27.09 -9.67 -5.58
CA LEU A 347 27.88 -10.81 -5.11
C LEU A 347 28.37 -11.67 -6.28
N TYR A 348 27.51 -11.95 -7.26
CA TYR A 348 27.87 -12.68 -8.46
C TYR A 348 28.96 -11.94 -9.23
N ARG A 349 28.81 -10.64 -9.49
CA ARG A 349 29.83 -9.84 -10.19
C ARG A 349 31.16 -9.79 -9.44
N ILE A 350 31.13 -9.61 -8.12
CA ILE A 350 32.32 -9.69 -7.27
C ILE A 350 32.96 -11.08 -7.41
N SER A 351 32.20 -12.16 -7.35
CA SER A 351 32.73 -13.53 -7.45
C SER A 351 33.35 -13.86 -8.81
N GLN A 352 32.92 -13.19 -9.88
CA GLN A 352 33.45 -13.36 -11.23
C GLN A 352 34.61 -12.41 -11.54
N HIS A 353 34.97 -11.53 -10.61
CA HIS A 353 36.03 -10.55 -10.81
C HIS A 353 37.35 -11.04 -10.22
N ASP A 354 38.41 -11.00 -11.03
CA ASP A 354 39.76 -11.29 -10.57
C ASP A 354 40.33 -10.05 -9.86
N PHE A 355 40.38 -10.09 -8.54
CA PHE A 355 40.95 -9.00 -7.75
C PHE A 355 42.48 -9.06 -7.78
N THR A 356 43.10 -8.08 -8.45
CA THR A 356 44.57 -7.88 -8.42
C THR A 356 45.00 -6.74 -7.49
N ALA A 357 44.06 -5.87 -7.12
CA ALA A 357 44.25 -4.77 -6.17
C ALA A 357 44.28 -5.27 -4.73
N SER A 358 45.12 -4.65 -3.89
CA SER A 358 45.16 -4.89 -2.44
C SER A 358 44.10 -4.08 -1.68
N LYS A 359 43.55 -3.02 -2.28
CA LYS A 359 42.53 -2.15 -1.66
C LYS A 359 41.19 -2.23 -2.38
N LEU A 360 40.11 -2.12 -1.62
CA LEU A 360 38.73 -2.06 -2.11
C LEU A 360 38.01 -0.86 -1.50
N VAL A 361 37.46 0.00 -2.35
CA VAL A 361 36.51 1.04 -1.98
C VAL A 361 35.13 0.65 -2.48
N LEU A 362 34.19 0.48 -1.55
CA LEU A 362 32.77 0.35 -1.86
C LEU A 362 32.14 1.74 -1.87
N ASP A 363 31.74 2.23 -3.04
CA ASP A 363 31.11 3.54 -3.21
C ASP A 363 29.58 3.36 -3.27
N VAL A 364 28.87 3.83 -2.24
CA VAL A 364 27.42 3.71 -2.11
C VAL A 364 26.69 5.05 -2.25
N THR A 365 27.35 6.06 -2.82
CA THR A 365 26.79 7.41 -3.05
C THR A 365 25.46 7.45 -3.80
N ARG A 366 25.17 6.41 -4.60
CA ARG A 366 23.95 6.31 -5.42
C ARG A 366 22.99 5.24 -4.92
N VAL A 367 23.30 4.63 -3.77
CA VAL A 367 22.39 3.70 -3.10
C VAL A 367 21.29 4.50 -2.43
N ILE A 368 20.04 4.06 -2.64
CA ILE A 368 18.86 4.74 -2.10
C ILE A 368 18.44 4.10 -0.77
N THR A 369 18.49 2.76 -0.71
CA THR A 369 18.15 1.96 0.47
C THR A 369 18.83 0.59 0.37
N VAL A 370 19.08 -0.05 1.52
CA VAL A 370 19.60 -1.41 1.63
C VAL A 370 18.74 -2.18 2.62
N ASP A 371 18.22 -3.35 2.25
CA ASP A 371 17.50 -4.20 3.20
C ASP A 371 18.45 -5.00 4.12
N ASP A 372 17.95 -5.47 5.26
CA ASP A 372 18.77 -6.13 6.28
C ASP A 372 19.48 -7.39 5.77
N ILE A 373 18.82 -8.18 4.93
CA ILE A 373 19.39 -9.41 4.39
C ILE A 373 20.50 -9.10 3.38
N SER A 374 20.33 -8.07 2.55
CA SER A 374 21.33 -7.60 1.60
C SER A 374 22.52 -7.00 2.32
N ARG A 375 22.29 -6.21 3.38
CA ARG A 375 23.34 -5.71 4.26
C ARG A 375 24.15 -6.87 4.86
N HIS A 376 23.47 -7.90 5.36
CA HIS A 376 24.12 -9.10 5.89
C HIS A 376 24.99 -9.83 4.85
N PHE A 377 24.49 -9.99 3.61
CA PHE A 377 25.26 -10.62 2.54
C PHE A 377 26.45 -9.79 2.07
N LEU A 378 26.29 -8.47 2.00
CA LEU A 378 27.39 -7.54 1.70
C LEU A 378 28.47 -7.64 2.80
N ALA A 379 28.10 -7.53 4.07
CA ALA A 379 29.03 -7.67 5.19
C ALA A 379 29.76 -9.02 5.16
N SER A 380 29.03 -10.12 4.92
CA SER A 380 29.62 -11.47 4.82
C SER A 380 30.63 -11.59 3.66
N THR A 381 30.41 -10.86 2.58
CA THR A 381 31.28 -10.87 1.39
C THR A 381 32.51 -10.01 1.61
N LEU A 382 32.35 -8.81 2.16
CA LEU A 382 33.47 -7.95 2.57
C LEU A 382 34.37 -8.67 3.57
N LEU A 383 33.81 -9.41 4.54
CA LEU A 383 34.61 -10.23 5.46
C LEU A 383 35.47 -11.27 4.74
N LYS A 384 34.94 -11.95 3.72
CA LYS A 384 35.72 -12.92 2.93
C LYS A 384 36.84 -12.24 2.16
N MET A 385 36.57 -11.09 1.56
CA MET A 385 37.58 -10.30 0.83
C MET A 385 38.69 -9.81 1.78
N ARG A 386 38.32 -9.36 2.99
CA ARG A 386 39.29 -8.97 4.03
C ARG A 386 40.17 -10.13 4.45
N LYS A 387 39.58 -11.31 4.69
CA LYS A 387 40.32 -12.54 5.01
C LYS A 387 41.23 -13.00 3.86
N ALA A 388 40.92 -12.62 2.62
CA ALA A 388 41.78 -12.85 1.46
C ALA A 388 42.91 -11.82 1.31
N GLY A 389 42.97 -10.81 2.20
CA GLY A 389 44.05 -9.83 2.26
C GLY A 389 43.72 -8.45 1.71
N LEU A 390 42.46 -8.18 1.34
CA LEU A 390 42.06 -6.85 0.86
C LEU A 390 41.83 -5.88 2.03
N GLU A 391 42.35 -4.66 1.91
CA GLU A 391 42.00 -3.52 2.75
C GLU A 391 40.70 -2.90 2.24
N ILE A 392 39.66 -2.88 3.07
CA ILE A 392 38.30 -2.48 2.66
C ILE A 392 37.96 -1.14 3.27
N SER A 393 37.40 -0.24 2.46
CA SER A 393 36.89 1.07 2.86
C SER A 393 35.51 1.32 2.24
N LEU A 394 34.70 2.13 2.91
CA LEU A 394 33.33 2.48 2.49
C LEU A 394 33.26 3.99 2.21
N TYR A 395 32.72 4.38 1.06
CA TYR A 395 32.35 5.77 0.79
C TYR A 395 30.82 5.90 0.83
N ASP A 396 30.31 6.43 1.94
CA ASP A 396 28.88 6.50 2.25
C ASP A 396 28.50 7.90 2.81
N PRO A 397 28.37 8.91 1.94
CA PRO A 397 28.09 10.28 2.38
C PRO A 397 26.68 10.49 2.91
N GLU A 398 25.75 9.58 2.59
CA GLU A 398 24.33 9.66 2.95
C GLU A 398 23.96 8.63 4.05
N ASP A 399 24.96 8.05 4.71
CA ASP A 399 24.83 7.10 5.84
C ASP A 399 23.88 5.92 5.58
N GLN A 400 23.91 5.37 4.36
CA GLN A 400 22.99 4.34 3.87
C GLN A 400 23.29 2.95 4.43
N LEU A 401 24.56 2.64 4.73
CA LEU A 401 25.00 1.37 5.31
C LEU A 401 25.34 1.47 6.80
N HIS A 402 25.20 2.67 7.39
CA HIS A 402 25.34 3.04 8.80
C HIS A 402 26.09 2.06 9.70
N ASP A 403 27.33 2.36 10.07
CA ASP A 403 28.18 1.54 10.94
C ASP A 403 28.22 0.07 10.49
N LEU A 404 28.81 -0.16 9.30
CA LEU A 404 28.92 -1.50 8.73
C LEU A 404 29.94 -2.34 9.52
N VAL A 405 29.42 -3.11 10.49
CA VAL A 405 30.20 -4.05 11.29
C VAL A 405 30.19 -5.44 10.66
N LEU A 406 31.37 -5.99 10.45
CA LEU A 406 31.55 -7.37 9.99
C LEU A 406 31.40 -8.35 11.15
N SER A 407 31.13 -9.63 10.86
CA SER A 407 30.90 -10.63 11.92
C SER A 407 32.14 -10.94 12.79
N ASP A 408 33.30 -10.39 12.47
CA ASP A 408 34.53 -10.43 13.28
C ASP A 408 34.76 -9.13 14.08
N GLU A 409 33.69 -8.37 14.33
CA GLU A 409 33.67 -7.09 15.05
C GLU A 409 34.49 -5.98 14.38
N TYR A 410 34.85 -6.17 13.10
CA TYR A 410 35.54 -5.13 12.34
C TYR A 410 34.56 -4.09 11.83
N HIS A 411 34.79 -2.83 12.23
CA HIS A 411 34.12 -1.67 11.66
C HIS A 411 34.79 -1.29 10.33
N VAL A 412 34.04 -1.35 9.23
CA VAL A 412 34.56 -0.92 7.93
C VAL A 412 34.78 0.59 7.94
N PRO A 413 36.00 1.09 7.68
CA PRO A 413 36.29 2.52 7.76
C PRO A 413 35.53 3.30 6.67
N VAL A 414 34.85 4.36 7.09
CA VAL A 414 34.20 5.32 6.17
C VAL A 414 35.23 6.38 5.76
N ILE A 415 35.41 6.57 4.45
CA ILE A 415 36.38 7.51 3.88
C ILE A 415 35.71 8.81 3.45
N SER A 416 36.48 9.91 3.44
CA SER A 416 36.01 11.22 2.97
C SER A 416 35.94 11.30 1.45
N ALA A 417 35.26 12.32 0.92
CA ALA A 417 35.22 12.60 -0.51
C ALA A 417 36.62 12.82 -1.12
N GLU A 418 37.54 13.41 -0.35
CA GLU A 418 38.93 13.64 -0.75
C GLU A 418 39.69 12.33 -0.84
N GLN A 419 39.53 11.44 0.15
CA GLN A 419 40.14 10.11 0.17
C GLN A 419 39.59 9.22 -0.96
N ARG A 420 38.28 9.29 -1.23
CA ARG A 420 37.66 8.59 -2.35
C ARG A 420 38.19 9.08 -3.69
N LYS A 421 38.39 10.39 -3.85
CA LYS A 421 39.00 10.95 -5.06
C LYS A 421 40.47 10.54 -5.21
N ALA A 422 41.23 10.56 -4.11
CA ALA A 422 42.62 10.10 -4.10
C ALA A 422 42.76 8.59 -4.36
N ALA A 423 41.68 7.81 -4.31
CA ALA A 423 41.68 6.40 -4.70
C ALA A 423 41.56 6.21 -6.23
N GLU A 424 41.25 7.26 -6.99
CA GLU A 424 41.25 7.27 -8.47
C GLU A 424 42.60 7.72 -9.06
N ASP A 425 43.44 8.39 -8.24
CA ASP A 425 44.77 8.91 -8.58
C ASP A 425 45.86 7.89 -8.23
#